data_AF-J9Z178-F1
#
_entry.id   AF-J9Z178-F1
#
_cell.length_a   1.000
_cell.length_b   1.000
_cell.length_c   1.000
_cell.angle_alpha   90.00
_cell.angle_beta   90.00
_cell.angle_gamma   90.00
#
_symmetry.space_group_name_H-M   'P 1'
#
loop_
_entity.id
_entity.type
_entity.pdbx_description
1 polymer ?
#
loop_
_entity_poly.entity_id
_entity_poly.type
_entity_poly.pdbx_seq_one_letter_code
_entity_poly.pdbx_strand_id
1 'polypeptide(L)'
;MRNSLIIHYHGEIKYSEEENNILISEDDSWKGEFINKQLQIDYLKIDDYIKASQVVNQEFGEINNIKIINHNYDLNMISYQYDYEMIKKNYQMLGNLIFFINLLIQNFSANIKIELILEDESHFKIHQNNFSLSLKNYLKVLQKDLSKKYNIELKN
;
A
#
# COMPACT_ATOMS: atom_id res chain seq x y z
N MET A 1 0.88 21.18 1.78
CA MET A 1 -0.10 20.19 2.30
C MET A 1 0.65 19.00 2.88
N ARG A 2 0.08 18.34 3.89
CA ARG A 2 0.64 17.11 4.45
C ARG A 2 -0.12 15.95 3.82
N ASN A 3 0.39 15.42 2.70
CA ASN A 3 -0.19 14.25 2.08
C ASN A 3 0.15 13.01 2.94
N SER A 4 -0.78 12.07 3.07
CA SER A 4 -0.52 10.78 3.72
C SER A 4 -0.58 9.62 2.73
N LEU A 5 0.23 8.60 2.98
CA LEU A 5 0.16 7.31 2.30
C LEU A 5 -0.46 6.30 3.25
N ILE A 6 -1.62 5.76 2.89
CA ILE A 6 -2.33 4.75 3.67
C ILE A 6 -2.28 3.43 2.89
N ILE A 7 -1.70 2.40 3.49
CA ILE A 7 -1.52 1.09 2.87
C ILE A 7 -2.33 0.09 3.69
N HIS A 8 -3.42 -0.39 3.10
CA HIS A 8 -4.13 -1.56 3.60
C HIS A 8 -3.58 -2.79 2.89
N TYR A 9 -2.88 -3.64 3.64
CA TYR A 9 -2.30 -4.87 3.13
C TYR A 9 -2.87 -6.05 3.93
N HIS A 10 -3.89 -6.68 3.36
CA HIS A 10 -4.75 -7.72 3.95
C HIS A 10 -5.48 -7.35 5.26
N GLY A 11 -5.32 -6.13 5.79
CA GLY A 11 -6.00 -5.67 7.00
C GLY A 11 -7.38 -5.06 6.74
N GLU A 12 -8.25 -5.06 7.75
CA GLU A 12 -9.60 -4.48 7.65
C GLU A 12 -9.57 -3.04 7.10
N ILE A 13 -10.48 -2.78 6.17
CA ILE A 13 -10.57 -1.47 5.53
C ILE A 13 -11.29 -0.51 6.48
N LYS A 14 -10.53 0.36 7.14
CA LYS A 14 -11.05 1.50 7.89
C LYS A 14 -11.16 2.71 6.97
N TYR A 15 -12.33 3.36 6.96
CA TYR A 15 -12.57 4.63 6.28
C TYR A 15 -12.65 5.74 7.33
N SER A 16 -12.01 6.88 7.07
CA SER A 16 -12.38 8.16 7.68
C SER A 16 -13.23 8.95 6.68
N GLU A 17 -14.27 9.61 7.16
CA GLU A 17 -15.33 10.22 6.33
C GLU A 17 -14.90 11.53 5.65
N GLU A 18 -13.70 12.07 5.91
CA GLU A 18 -13.36 13.47 5.64
C GLU A 18 -12.27 13.73 4.58
N GLU A 19 -11.94 12.76 3.71
CA GLU A 19 -10.67 12.83 2.99
C GLU A 19 -10.76 12.75 1.46
N ASN A 20 -10.28 13.80 0.77
CA ASN A 20 -10.08 13.85 -0.68
C ASN A 20 -8.99 12.85 -1.11
N ASN A 21 -9.39 11.63 -1.50
CA ASN A 21 -8.48 10.49 -1.65
C ASN A 21 -8.36 9.99 -3.09
N ILE A 22 -7.14 9.56 -3.46
CA ILE A 22 -6.95 8.62 -4.57
C ILE A 22 -6.94 7.21 -3.99
N LEU A 23 -7.87 6.38 -4.45
CA LEU A 23 -7.94 4.96 -4.13
C LEU A 23 -7.26 4.14 -5.21
N ILE A 24 -6.42 3.20 -4.81
CA ILE A 24 -5.73 2.26 -5.70
C ILE A 24 -6.09 0.85 -5.24
N SER A 25 -6.77 0.09 -6.08
CA SER A 25 -7.32 -1.24 -5.75
C SER A 25 -7.40 -2.15 -6.99
N GLU A 26 -7.50 -3.46 -6.79
CA GLU A 26 -7.78 -4.42 -7.89
C GLU A 26 -9.24 -4.38 -8.35
N ASP A 27 -10.16 -4.00 -7.46
CA ASP A 27 -11.59 -3.88 -7.71
C ASP A 27 -11.94 -2.43 -8.12
N ASP A 28 -12.85 -2.27 -9.08
CA ASP A 28 -13.43 -1.00 -9.55
C ASP A 28 -14.79 -0.69 -8.89
N SER A 29 -15.31 -1.59 -8.07
CA SER A 29 -16.65 -1.49 -7.48
C SER A 29 -16.77 -0.49 -6.33
N TRP A 30 -15.65 -0.01 -5.78
CA TRP A 30 -15.64 0.95 -4.67
C TRP A 30 -16.30 2.27 -5.06
N LYS A 31 -17.33 2.67 -4.32
CA LYS A 31 -18.01 3.96 -4.53
C LYS A 31 -18.22 4.64 -3.19
N GLY A 32 -17.83 5.90 -3.11
CA GLY A 32 -18.01 6.75 -1.93
C GLY A 32 -17.71 8.20 -2.27
N GLU A 33 -18.43 9.13 -1.64
CA GLU A 33 -18.31 10.58 -1.88
C GLU A 33 -16.91 11.15 -1.54
N PHE A 34 -16.09 10.38 -0.82
CA PHE A 34 -14.71 10.71 -0.43
C PHE A 34 -13.64 10.20 -1.41
N ILE A 35 -14.01 9.38 -2.40
CA ILE A 35 -13.07 8.90 -3.42
C ILE A 35 -13.09 9.89 -4.57
N ASN A 36 -12.06 10.73 -4.68
CA ASN A 36 -11.92 11.65 -5.80
C ASN A 36 -11.56 10.93 -7.09
N LYS A 37 -10.66 9.95 -6.98
CA LYS A 37 -10.28 9.11 -8.10
C LYS A 37 -9.98 7.70 -7.64
N GLN A 38 -10.43 6.73 -8.42
CA GLN A 38 -10.11 5.32 -8.24
C GLN A 38 -9.29 4.83 -9.42
N LEU A 39 -8.17 4.19 -9.11
CA LEU A 39 -7.26 3.60 -10.07
C LEU A 39 -7.30 2.09 -9.89
N GLN A 40 -7.94 1.41 -10.83
CA GLN A 40 -7.91 -0.04 -10.88
C GLN A 40 -6.53 -0.50 -11.36
N ILE A 41 -5.85 -1.36 -10.60
CA ILE A 41 -4.54 -1.90 -10.98
C ILE A 41 -4.47 -3.41 -10.78
N ASP A 42 -3.75 -4.09 -11.66
CA ASP A 42 -3.30 -5.47 -11.41
C ASP A 42 -1.99 -5.42 -10.61
N TYR A 43 -2.01 -5.87 -9.35
CA TYR A 43 -0.84 -5.79 -8.47
C TYR A 43 0.36 -6.63 -8.94
N LEU A 44 0.19 -7.51 -9.93
CA LEU A 44 1.29 -8.25 -10.54
C LEU A 44 1.96 -7.48 -11.69
N LYS A 45 1.28 -6.48 -12.28
CA LYS A 45 1.77 -5.70 -13.42
C LYS A 45 2.42 -4.40 -12.99
N ILE A 46 3.75 -4.35 -13.13
CA ILE A 46 4.54 -3.16 -12.82
C ILE A 46 4.09 -1.93 -13.62
N ASP A 47 3.66 -2.11 -14.87
CA ASP A 47 3.19 -1.02 -15.74
C ASP A 47 1.97 -0.29 -15.17
N ASP A 48 1.10 -1.00 -14.45
CA ASP A 48 -0.09 -0.39 -13.85
C ASP A 48 0.30 0.50 -12.67
N TYR A 49 1.32 0.13 -11.89
CA TYR A 49 1.90 1.02 -10.88
C TYR A 49 2.56 2.26 -11.48
N ILE A 50 3.25 2.11 -12.61
CA ILE A 50 3.86 3.25 -13.32
C ILE A 50 2.77 4.23 -13.77
N LYS A 51 1.71 3.74 -14.43
CA LYS A 51 0.56 4.57 -14.83
C LYS A 51 -0.12 5.21 -13.63
N ALA A 52 -0.35 4.46 -12.56
CA ALA A 52 -0.94 4.99 -11.35
C ALA A 52 -0.09 6.11 -10.74
N SER A 53 1.24 5.97 -10.74
CA SER A 53 2.15 7.01 -10.24
C SER A 53 2.02 8.30 -11.04
N GLN A 54 1.88 8.21 -12.36
CA GLN A 54 1.72 9.39 -13.22
C GLN A 54 0.43 10.14 -12.90
N VAL A 55 -0.68 9.43 -12.69
CA VAL A 55 -1.96 10.04 -12.32
C VAL A 55 -1.90 10.67 -10.93
N VAL A 56 -1.33 9.94 -9.95
CA VAL A 56 -1.14 10.46 -8.58
C VAL A 56 -0.28 11.73 -8.60
N ASN A 57 0.76 11.78 -9.42
CA ASN A 57 1.64 12.96 -9.52
C ASN A 57 0.94 14.19 -10.10
N GLN A 58 0.01 13.99 -11.04
CA GLN A 58 -0.78 15.09 -11.63
C GLN A 58 -1.71 15.74 -10.60
N GLU A 59 -2.20 14.96 -9.64
CA GLU A 59 -3.19 15.39 -8.64
C GLU A 59 -2.60 15.61 -7.24
N PHE A 60 -1.29 15.45 -7.10
CA PHE A 60 -0.61 15.43 -5.79
C PHE A 60 -0.84 16.70 -4.96
N GLY A 61 -1.02 17.85 -5.63
CA GLY A 61 -1.30 19.14 -5.00
C GLY A 61 -2.73 19.32 -4.49
N GLU A 62 -3.66 18.44 -4.89
CA GLU A 62 -5.10 18.56 -4.60
C GLU A 62 -5.58 17.49 -3.63
N ILE A 63 -4.89 16.36 -3.56
CA ILE A 63 -5.29 15.19 -2.78
C ILE A 63 -4.74 15.22 -1.35
N ASN A 64 -5.52 14.72 -0.39
CA ASN A 64 -5.08 14.61 0.99
C ASN A 64 -4.36 13.28 1.22
N ASN A 65 -4.87 12.18 0.68
CA ASN A 65 -4.28 10.86 0.90
C ASN A 65 -4.30 9.97 -0.34
N ILE A 66 -3.31 9.08 -0.38
CA ILE A 66 -3.23 7.98 -1.32
C ILE A 66 -3.52 6.71 -0.53
N LYS A 67 -4.57 6.00 -0.88
CA LYS A 67 -4.98 4.76 -0.22
C LYS A 67 -4.78 3.58 -1.16
N ILE A 68 -3.93 2.63 -0.75
CA ILE A 68 -3.68 1.40 -1.50
C ILE A 68 -4.37 0.25 -0.77
N ILE A 69 -5.25 -0.47 -1.44
CA ILE A 69 -5.98 -1.62 -0.87
C ILE A 69 -5.57 -2.90 -1.59
N ASN A 70 -4.59 -3.59 -1.03
CA ASN A 70 -4.21 -4.93 -1.46
C ASN A 70 -4.86 -5.96 -0.53
N HIS A 71 -6.09 -6.37 -0.88
CA HIS A 71 -6.74 -7.53 -0.29
C HIS A 71 -6.58 -8.69 -1.26
N ASN A 72 -5.52 -9.47 -1.13
CA ASN A 72 -5.43 -10.72 -1.87
C ASN A 72 -5.61 -11.94 -0.97
N TYR A 73 -6.57 -12.77 -1.38
CA TYR A 73 -6.90 -14.14 -0.98
C TYR A 73 -6.84 -14.50 0.51
N ASP A 74 -7.93 -15.12 0.98
CA ASP A 74 -7.96 -15.87 2.23
C ASP A 74 -6.90 -16.99 2.20
N LEU A 75 -5.71 -16.71 2.76
CA LEU A 75 -4.63 -17.67 3.01
C LEU A 75 -5.00 -18.68 4.12
N ASN A 76 -6.30 -18.99 4.27
CA ASN A 76 -6.89 -19.65 5.44
C ASN A 76 -6.68 -21.17 5.43
N MET A 77 -6.04 -21.74 4.40
CA MET A 77 -5.78 -23.18 4.34
C MET A 77 -4.28 -23.47 4.35
N ILE A 78 -3.86 -24.35 5.26
CA ILE A 78 -2.47 -24.85 5.40
C ILE A 78 -1.88 -25.29 4.03
N SER A 79 -2.72 -25.80 3.13
CA SER A 79 -2.33 -26.19 1.77
C SER A 79 -1.69 -25.05 0.95
N TYR A 80 -2.15 -23.83 1.14
CA TYR A 80 -1.64 -22.65 0.44
C TYR A 80 -0.27 -22.19 0.94
N GLN A 81 0.15 -22.62 2.13
CA GLN A 81 1.50 -22.33 2.63
C GLN A 81 2.60 -23.01 1.81
N TYR A 82 2.24 -23.97 0.97
CA TYR A 82 3.18 -24.73 0.13
C TYR A 82 2.90 -24.58 -1.36
N ASP A 83 1.92 -23.76 -1.75
CA ASP A 83 1.68 -23.44 -3.15
C ASP A 83 2.75 -22.44 -3.63
N TYR A 84 3.76 -22.97 -4.31
CA TYR A 84 4.88 -22.19 -4.82
C TYR A 84 4.44 -21.03 -5.73
N GLU A 85 3.48 -21.26 -6.64
CA GLU A 85 3.05 -20.23 -7.59
C GLU A 85 2.33 -19.10 -6.87
N MET A 86 1.54 -19.43 -5.84
CA MET A 86 0.87 -18.41 -5.05
C MET A 86 1.86 -17.63 -4.17
N ILE A 87 2.81 -18.31 -3.52
CA ILE A 87 3.87 -17.67 -2.74
C ILE A 87 4.67 -16.70 -3.63
N LYS A 88 5.06 -17.14 -4.83
CA LYS A 88 5.79 -16.35 -5.81
C LYS A 88 5.02 -15.09 -6.21
N LYS A 89 3.71 -15.21 -6.49
CA LYS A 89 2.84 -14.06 -6.79
C LYS A 89 2.81 -13.05 -5.65
N ASN A 90 2.68 -13.52 -4.41
CA ASN A 90 2.64 -12.63 -3.25
C ASN A 90 3.96 -11.87 -3.05
N TYR A 91 5.11 -12.53 -3.22
CA TYR A 91 6.41 -11.85 -3.19
C TYR A 91 6.57 -10.84 -4.33
N GLN A 92 6.05 -11.14 -5.52
CA GLN A 92 6.03 -10.21 -6.65
C GLN A 92 5.17 -8.97 -6.35
N MET A 93 3.96 -9.16 -5.79
CA MET A 93 3.09 -8.06 -5.37
C MET A 93 3.76 -7.18 -4.30
N LEU A 94 4.40 -7.78 -3.30
CA LEU A 94 5.16 -7.04 -2.27
C LEU A 94 6.29 -6.23 -2.90
N GLY A 95 7.05 -6.83 -3.82
CA GLY A 95 8.12 -6.15 -4.55
C GLY A 95 7.60 -4.96 -5.36
N ASN A 96 6.49 -5.15 -6.08
CA ASN A 96 5.86 -4.09 -6.85
C ASN A 96 5.32 -2.97 -5.95
N LEU A 97 4.73 -3.30 -4.78
CA LEU A 97 4.28 -2.33 -3.80
C LEU A 97 5.45 -1.49 -3.26
N ILE A 98 6.57 -2.13 -2.90
CA ILE A 98 7.79 -1.44 -2.46
C ILE A 98 8.31 -0.51 -3.55
N PHE A 99 8.37 -0.98 -4.80
CA PHE A 99 8.73 -0.15 -5.94
C PHE A 99 7.82 1.08 -6.06
N PHE A 100 6.52 0.88 -5.92
CA PHE A 100 5.55 1.96 -6.04
C PHE A 100 5.67 2.98 -4.90
N ILE A 101 5.88 2.55 -3.66
CA ILE A 101 6.16 3.46 -2.53
C ILE A 101 7.39 4.34 -2.87
N ASN A 102 8.45 3.75 -3.43
CA ASN A 102 9.64 4.50 -3.84
C ASN A 102 9.38 5.50 -4.98
N LEU A 103 8.45 5.21 -5.89
CA LEU A 103 8.03 6.18 -6.91
C LEU A 103 7.26 7.35 -6.30
N LEU A 104 6.37 7.06 -5.35
CA LEU A 104 5.52 8.09 -4.74
C LEU A 104 6.28 8.99 -3.77
N ILE A 105 7.24 8.44 -3.00
CA ILE A 105 7.89 9.14 -1.89
C ILE A 105 8.54 10.46 -2.31
N GLN A 106 9.00 10.55 -3.57
CA GLN A 106 9.67 11.74 -4.09
C GLN A 106 8.74 12.96 -4.17
N ASN A 107 7.44 12.73 -4.34
CA ASN A 107 6.45 13.79 -4.52
C ASN A 107 5.94 14.36 -3.19
N PHE A 108 6.14 13.66 -2.09
CA PHE A 108 5.71 14.13 -0.79
C PHE A 108 6.51 15.36 -0.33
N SER A 109 5.84 16.19 0.47
CA SER A 109 6.51 17.27 1.21
C SER A 109 7.50 16.71 2.24
N ALA A 110 8.28 17.60 2.88
CA ALA A 110 9.22 17.21 3.93
C ALA A 110 8.56 16.46 5.11
N ASN A 111 7.25 16.55 5.30
CA ASN A 111 6.52 15.77 6.31
C ASN A 111 5.63 14.74 5.62
N ILE A 112 5.85 13.47 5.95
CA ILE A 112 5.13 12.33 5.37
C ILE A 112 4.50 11.55 6.51
N LYS A 113 3.21 11.23 6.39
CA LYS A 113 2.58 10.23 7.26
C LYS A 113 2.34 8.97 6.44
N ILE A 114 2.87 7.85 6.92
CA ILE A 114 2.62 6.53 6.34
C ILE A 114 1.86 5.71 7.38
N GLU A 115 0.65 5.29 7.04
CA GLU A 115 -0.19 4.43 7.88
C GLU A 115 -0.28 3.06 7.22
N LEU A 116 0.17 2.04 7.95
CA LEU A 116 0.17 0.66 7.51
C LEU A 116 -0.90 -0.10 8.30
N ILE A 117 -1.91 -0.61 7.60
CA ILE A 117 -3.02 -1.36 8.18
C ILE A 117 -2.92 -2.80 7.69
N LEU A 118 -2.64 -3.71 8.62
CA LEU A 118 -2.34 -5.11 8.36
C LEU A 118 -3.37 -6.02 9.00
N GLU A 119 -3.52 -7.23 8.46
CA GLU A 119 -4.21 -8.29 9.18
C GLU A 119 -3.42 -8.68 10.44
N ASP A 120 -4.15 -9.14 11.46
CA ASP A 120 -3.56 -9.70 12.66
C ASP A 120 -2.70 -10.93 12.33
N GLU A 121 -1.63 -11.12 13.11
CA GLU A 121 -0.74 -12.25 12.93
C GLU A 121 -1.47 -13.56 13.23
N SER A 122 -1.29 -14.55 12.35
CA SER A 122 -1.88 -15.88 12.51
C SER A 122 -0.84 -16.98 12.35
N HIS A 123 -0.83 -17.95 13.28
CA HIS A 123 0.02 -19.14 13.16
C HIS A 123 -0.25 -19.96 11.89
N PHE A 124 -1.44 -19.79 11.29
CA PHE A 124 -1.84 -20.48 10.07
C PHE A 124 -1.51 -19.69 8.79
N LYS A 125 -0.94 -18.48 8.89
CA LYS A 125 -0.64 -17.62 7.73
C LYS A 125 0.81 -17.15 7.73
N ILE A 126 1.77 -18.08 7.84
CA ILE A 126 3.20 -17.77 8.01
C ILE A 126 3.73 -16.82 6.92
N HIS A 127 3.43 -17.06 5.65
CA HIS A 127 3.88 -16.18 4.56
C HIS A 127 3.30 -14.78 4.67
N GLN A 128 2.03 -14.66 5.07
CA GLN A 128 1.42 -13.35 5.30
C GLN A 128 2.10 -12.60 6.45
N ASN A 129 2.37 -13.26 7.57
CA ASN A 129 3.12 -12.67 8.66
C ASN A 129 4.52 -12.21 8.19
N ASN A 130 5.17 -13.02 7.35
CA ASN A 130 6.46 -12.66 6.75
C ASN A 130 6.34 -11.43 5.84
N PHE A 131 5.32 -11.34 4.99
CA PHE A 131 5.09 -10.17 4.13
C PHE A 131 4.84 -8.91 4.95
N SER A 132 3.96 -8.99 5.95
CA SER A 132 3.69 -7.93 6.91
C SER A 132 4.97 -7.45 7.61
N LEU A 133 5.81 -8.39 8.07
CA LEU A 133 7.09 -8.09 8.70
C LEU A 133 8.08 -7.45 7.72
N SER A 134 8.17 -7.96 6.49
CA SER A 134 9.01 -7.41 5.44
C SER A 134 8.62 -5.96 5.10
N LEU A 135 7.33 -5.67 4.99
CA LEU A 135 6.83 -4.32 4.72
C LEU A 135 7.11 -3.36 5.89
N LYS A 136 6.86 -3.79 7.14
CA LYS A 136 7.23 -3.03 8.35
C LYS A 136 8.73 -2.71 8.38
N ASN A 137 9.57 -3.70 8.10
CA ASN A 137 11.02 -3.53 8.12
C ASN A 137 11.50 -2.60 7.00
N TYR A 138 10.96 -2.75 5.79
CA TYR A 138 11.24 -1.84 4.69
C TYR A 138 10.90 -0.38 5.05
N LEU A 139 9.69 -0.11 5.58
CA LEU A 139 9.30 1.24 5.96
C LEU A 139 10.18 1.85 7.06
N LYS A 140 10.63 1.04 8.04
CA LYS A 140 11.58 1.49 9.07
C LYS A 140 12.94 1.86 8.48
N VAL A 141 13.45 1.05 7.53
CA VAL A 141 14.70 1.34 6.84
C VAL A 141 14.55 2.60 5.99
N LEU A 142 13.45 2.72 5.23
CA LEU A 142 13.11 3.90 4.43
C LEU A 142 13.08 5.17 5.30
N GLN A 143 12.39 5.13 6.45
CA GLN A 143 12.33 6.24 7.40
C GLN A 143 13.73 6.67 7.86
N LYS A 144 14.60 5.71 8.20
CA LYS A 144 15.97 5.99 8.63
C LYS A 144 16.80 6.61 7.51
N ASP A 145 16.78 6.01 6.33
CA ASP A 145 17.60 6.42 5.19
C ASP A 145 17.21 7.81 4.67
N LEU A 146 15.92 8.13 4.75
CA LEU A 146 15.36 9.40 4.29
C LEU A 146 15.27 10.49 5.38
N SER A 147 15.65 10.19 6.62
CA SER A 147 15.52 11.09 7.78
C SER A 147 16.17 12.48 7.63
N LYS A 148 17.19 12.62 6.79
CA LYS A 148 17.84 13.92 6.50
C LYS A 148 16.99 14.84 5.64
N LYS A 149 16.07 14.28 4.85
CA LYS A 149 15.24 15.01 3.88
C LYS A 149 13.76 15.03 4.27
N TYR A 150 13.30 13.97 4.93
CA TYR A 150 11.89 13.77 5.26
C TYR A 150 11.72 13.40 6.73
N ASN A 151 10.71 13.98 7.35
CA ASN A 151 10.14 13.54 8.62
C ASN A 151 8.99 12.57 8.33
N ILE A 152 9.29 11.28 8.35
CA ILE A 152 8.32 10.21 8.09
C ILE A 152 7.76 9.73 9.42
N GLU A 153 6.46 9.88 9.63
CA GLU A 153 5.70 9.29 10.73
C GLU A 153 5.14 7.93 10.28
N LEU A 154 5.53 6.85 10.97
CA LEU A 154 5.00 5.50 10.72
C LEU A 154 3.95 5.15 11.77
N LYS A 155 2.74 4.85 11.33
CA LYS A 155 1.67 4.28 12.16
C LYS A 155 1.40 2.85 11.67
N ASN A 156 1.41 1.88 12.58
CA ASN A 156 1.09 0.48 12.31
C ASN A 156 -0.14 0.06 13.12
#